data_AF-A0A4Q3I3Z8-F1
#
_entry.id   AF-A0A4Q3I3Z8-F1
#
_cell.length_a   1.000
_cell.length_b   1.000
_cell.length_c   1.000
_cell.angle_alpha   90.00
_cell.angle_beta   90.00
_cell.angle_gamma   90.00
#
_symmetry.space_group_name_H-M   'P 1'
#
loop_
_entity.id
_entity.type
_entity.pdbx_description
1 polymer ?
#
loop_
_entity_poly.entity_id
_entity_poly.type
_entity_poly.pdbx_seq_one_letter_code
_entity_poly.pdbx_strand_id
1 'polypeptide(L)'
;MGVPLDWDKLRIFHAAAEAGSFTHAADKLHLSQSAISRQVSALEQDVGVKLFHRHARGLILTEQGELLYRTAHDVLLKLETVKMQLTETTEKPSGKLRVTTTVGLGQGWLTDKVQEFLQLYPEMSIQLILDNEEVDVNMRHADCAIRLRQPQQSDLIQRKLFTVHMHVYAAPSYINRYGEPQSVEDLDTHRIISFGEPAPNYLLDVNWLESAGRSSDNTRTPHLQINSQTSIKRACLLGIGIACLPDYIVGRDPGLIQLTLSADIPSFDTYFCYPDEMKNAAKLKVFRDFIVAKARNWNF
;
A
#
# COMPACT_ATOMS: atom_id res chain seq x y z
N MET A 1 -42.65 -1.37 3.57
CA MET A 1 -41.35 -1.92 3.97
C MET A 1 -40.97 -2.94 2.93
N GLY A 2 -39.83 -2.75 2.24
CA GLY A 2 -39.37 -3.69 1.21
C GLY A 2 -39.02 -5.04 1.82
N VAL A 3 -39.20 -6.11 1.05
CA VAL A 3 -38.75 -7.46 1.43
C VAL A 3 -37.23 -7.43 1.59
N PRO A 4 -36.66 -7.90 2.71
CA PRO A 4 -35.22 -7.95 2.89
C PRO A 4 -34.59 -8.83 1.80
N LEU A 5 -33.42 -8.43 1.29
CA LEU A 5 -32.69 -9.24 0.32
C LEU A 5 -32.35 -10.61 0.91
N ASP A 6 -32.78 -11.66 0.21
CA ASP A 6 -32.47 -13.04 0.57
C ASP A 6 -31.00 -13.35 0.28
N TRP A 7 -30.27 -13.74 1.32
CA TRP A 7 -28.83 -14.02 1.26
C TRP A 7 -28.47 -15.17 0.32
N ASP A 8 -29.30 -16.22 0.25
CA ASP A 8 -29.02 -17.35 -0.63
C ASP A 8 -29.20 -16.95 -2.08
N LYS A 9 -30.22 -16.12 -2.37
CA LYS A 9 -30.41 -15.55 -3.71
C LYS A 9 -29.25 -14.65 -4.12
N LEU A 10 -28.76 -13.82 -3.19
CA LEU A 10 -27.62 -12.93 -3.42
C LEU A 10 -26.33 -13.71 -3.72
N ARG A 11 -26.07 -14.79 -2.97
CA ARG A 11 -24.90 -15.68 -3.17
C ARG A 11 -24.98 -16.39 -4.52
N ILE A 12 -26.16 -16.87 -4.91
CA ILE A 12 -26.38 -17.52 -6.22
C ILE A 12 -26.21 -16.52 -7.37
N PHE A 13 -26.73 -15.30 -7.21
CA PHE A 13 -26.53 -14.22 -8.17
C PHE A 13 -25.04 -13.88 -8.36
N HIS A 14 -24.30 -13.70 -7.26
CA HIS A 14 -22.86 -13.41 -7.30
C HIS A 14 -22.08 -14.49 -8.06
N ALA A 15 -22.33 -15.77 -7.77
CA ALA A 15 -21.69 -16.88 -8.47
C ALA A 15 -22.05 -16.92 -9.97
N ALA A 16 -23.29 -16.61 -10.33
CA ALA A 16 -23.72 -16.54 -11.73
C ALA A 16 -23.06 -15.38 -12.49
N ALA A 17 -22.90 -14.24 -11.83
CA ALA A 17 -22.23 -13.06 -12.37
C ALA A 17 -20.74 -13.31 -12.58
N GLU A 18 -20.06 -13.87 -11.58
CA GLU A 18 -18.64 -14.19 -11.64
C GLU A 18 -18.33 -15.22 -12.74
N ALA A 19 -19.21 -16.22 -12.91
CA ALA A 19 -19.03 -17.26 -13.92
C ALA A 19 -19.49 -16.85 -15.34
N GLY A 20 -20.24 -15.74 -15.48
CA GLY A 20 -20.85 -15.32 -16.75
C GLY A 20 -21.83 -16.32 -17.36
N SER A 21 -22.25 -17.35 -16.59
CA SER A 21 -23.03 -18.48 -17.09
C SER A 21 -23.76 -19.20 -15.96
N PHE A 22 -25.06 -19.45 -16.13
CA PHE A 22 -25.82 -20.24 -15.17
C PHE A 22 -25.35 -21.69 -15.09
N THR A 23 -24.82 -22.26 -16.18
CA THR A 23 -24.31 -23.64 -16.18
C THR A 23 -23.05 -23.74 -15.34
N HIS A 24 -22.06 -22.87 -15.57
CA HIS A 24 -20.80 -22.90 -14.81
C HIS A 24 -21.02 -22.56 -13.33
N ALA A 25 -21.94 -21.64 -13.02
CA ALA A 25 -22.32 -21.36 -11.63
C ALA A 25 -23.02 -22.55 -10.97
N ALA A 26 -23.79 -23.34 -11.74
CA ALA A 26 -24.48 -24.53 -11.25
C ALA A 26 -23.48 -25.60 -10.82
N ASP A 27 -22.43 -25.81 -11.61
CA ASP A 27 -21.34 -26.71 -11.28
C ASP A 27 -20.61 -26.27 -10.00
N LYS A 28 -20.27 -24.97 -9.89
CA LYS A 28 -19.58 -24.40 -8.71
C LYS A 28 -20.42 -24.50 -7.43
N LEU A 29 -21.75 -24.40 -7.55
CA LEU A 29 -22.66 -24.39 -6.41
C LEU A 29 -23.30 -25.76 -6.11
N HIS A 30 -22.99 -26.80 -6.90
CA HIS A 30 -23.63 -28.12 -6.82
C HIS A 30 -25.17 -28.04 -6.91
N LEU A 31 -25.69 -27.18 -7.78
CA LEU A 31 -27.11 -27.00 -8.04
C LEU A 31 -27.43 -27.34 -9.51
N SER A 32 -28.71 -27.44 -9.86
CA SER A 32 -29.09 -27.50 -11.28
C SER A 32 -29.12 -26.10 -11.90
N GLN A 33 -28.80 -25.98 -13.18
CA GLN A 33 -28.93 -24.74 -13.95
C GLN A 33 -30.34 -24.12 -13.81
N SER A 34 -31.37 -24.97 -13.82
CA SER A 34 -32.77 -24.53 -13.65
C SER A 34 -33.06 -23.94 -12.26
N ALA A 35 -32.36 -24.40 -11.23
CA ALA A 35 -32.49 -23.89 -9.87
C ALA A 35 -31.84 -22.51 -9.75
N ILE A 36 -30.63 -22.34 -10.30
CA ILE A 36 -29.94 -21.03 -10.33
C ILE A 36 -30.78 -20.01 -11.11
N SER A 37 -31.23 -20.37 -12.31
CA SER A 37 -32.05 -19.47 -13.13
C SER A 37 -33.32 -19.04 -12.39
N ARG A 38 -33.97 -19.94 -11.63
CA ARG A 38 -35.16 -19.62 -10.83
C ARG A 38 -34.83 -18.66 -9.69
N GLN A 39 -33.76 -18.91 -8.94
CA GLN A 39 -33.36 -18.07 -7.80
C GLN A 39 -32.95 -16.66 -8.24
N VAL A 40 -32.21 -16.55 -9.35
CA VAL A 40 -31.87 -15.24 -9.92
C VAL A 40 -33.10 -14.51 -10.42
N SER A 41 -34.05 -15.21 -11.05
CA SER A 41 -35.32 -14.58 -11.49
C SER A 41 -36.16 -14.11 -10.30
N ALA A 42 -36.17 -14.86 -9.20
CA ALA A 42 -36.83 -14.46 -7.96
C ALA A 42 -36.15 -13.22 -7.34
N LEU A 43 -34.82 -13.15 -7.36
CA LEU A 43 -34.10 -11.97 -6.90
C LEU A 43 -34.43 -10.74 -7.74
N GLU A 44 -34.42 -10.86 -9.07
CA GLU A 44 -34.83 -9.78 -9.98
C GLU A 44 -36.26 -9.29 -9.71
N GLN A 45 -37.16 -10.21 -9.34
CA GLN A 45 -38.52 -9.88 -8.94
C GLN A 45 -38.56 -9.15 -7.60
N ASP A 46 -37.79 -9.58 -6.62
CA ASP A 46 -37.72 -8.95 -5.30
C ASP A 46 -37.17 -7.52 -5.38
N VAL A 47 -36.16 -7.27 -6.22
CA VAL A 47 -35.56 -5.93 -6.41
C VAL A 47 -36.28 -5.08 -7.47
N GLY A 48 -37.17 -5.67 -8.26
CA GLY A 48 -37.96 -4.99 -9.28
C GLY A 48 -37.21 -4.59 -10.55
N VAL A 49 -35.97 -5.06 -10.74
CA VAL A 49 -35.13 -4.74 -11.91
C VAL A 49 -34.44 -5.98 -12.47
N LYS A 50 -34.11 -5.96 -13.76
CA LYS A 50 -33.27 -6.99 -14.38
C LYS A 50 -31.81 -6.79 -13.99
N LEU A 51 -31.16 -7.88 -13.63
CA LEU A 51 -29.76 -7.90 -13.21
C LEU A 51 -28.86 -8.50 -14.31
N PHE A 52 -29.43 -9.28 -15.23
CA PHE A 52 -28.73 -9.83 -16.38
C PHE A 52 -29.44 -9.56 -17.71
N HIS A 53 -28.64 -9.30 -18.74
CA HIS A 53 -28.98 -9.58 -20.13
C HIS A 53 -28.65 -11.04 -20.43
N ARG A 54 -29.68 -11.85 -20.74
CA ARG A 54 -29.53 -13.27 -21.08
C ARG A 54 -29.40 -13.43 -22.59
N HIS A 55 -28.32 -14.04 -23.06
CA HIS A 55 -28.10 -14.32 -24.47
C HIS A 55 -27.61 -15.75 -24.69
N ALA A 56 -27.68 -16.23 -25.95
CA ALA A 56 -27.27 -17.58 -26.30
C ALA A 56 -25.80 -17.90 -25.96
N ARG A 57 -24.96 -16.87 -25.80
CA ARG A 57 -23.52 -16.98 -25.49
C ARG A 57 -23.18 -16.82 -24.00
N GLY A 58 -24.15 -16.51 -23.13
CA GLY A 58 -23.89 -16.34 -21.70
C GLY A 58 -24.73 -15.24 -21.05
N LEU A 59 -24.26 -14.78 -19.90
CA LEU A 59 -24.87 -13.74 -19.08
C LEU A 59 -24.01 -12.49 -19.11
N ILE A 60 -24.63 -11.34 -19.30
CA ILE A 60 -23.99 -10.03 -19.18
C ILE A 60 -24.73 -9.24 -18.10
N LEU A 61 -24.02 -8.61 -17.17
CA LEU A 61 -24.64 -7.79 -16.13
C LEU A 61 -25.30 -6.55 -16.75
N THR A 62 -26.45 -6.15 -16.19
CA THR A 62 -26.99 -4.80 -16.39
C THR A 62 -26.22 -3.80 -15.51
N GLU A 63 -26.45 -2.50 -15.68
CA GLU A 63 -25.88 -1.48 -14.78
C GLU A 63 -26.27 -1.73 -13.31
N GLN A 64 -27.54 -2.10 -13.06
CA GLN A 64 -28.03 -2.44 -11.73
C GLN A 64 -27.43 -3.76 -11.23
N GLY A 65 -27.22 -4.73 -12.14
CA GLY A 65 -26.51 -5.97 -11.85
C GLY A 65 -25.07 -5.73 -11.40
N GLU A 66 -24.36 -4.83 -12.07
CA GLU A 66 -22.98 -4.45 -11.74
C GLU A 66 -22.88 -3.84 -10.33
N LEU A 67 -23.80 -2.93 -9.99
CA LEU A 67 -23.90 -2.35 -8.64
C LEU A 67 -24.12 -3.42 -7.56
N LEU A 68 -25.07 -4.33 -7.81
CA LEU A 68 -25.38 -5.40 -6.87
C LEU A 68 -24.22 -6.39 -6.76
N TYR A 69 -23.52 -6.69 -7.86
CA TYR A 69 -22.39 -7.61 -7.89
C TYR A 69 -21.25 -7.10 -7.00
N ARG A 70 -20.85 -5.84 -7.14
CA ARG A 70 -19.80 -5.23 -6.30
C ARG A 70 -20.17 -5.28 -4.82
N THR A 71 -21.40 -4.89 -4.49
CA THR A 71 -21.89 -4.90 -3.11
C THR A 71 -21.93 -6.32 -2.53
N ALA A 72 -22.44 -7.29 -3.29
CA ALA A 72 -22.51 -8.69 -2.89
C ALA A 72 -21.12 -9.28 -2.67
N HIS A 73 -20.17 -8.96 -3.56
CA HIS A 73 -18.78 -9.40 -3.45
C HIS A 73 -18.14 -8.92 -2.14
N ASP A 74 -18.29 -7.63 -1.80
CA ASP A 74 -17.76 -7.07 -0.56
C ASP A 74 -18.35 -7.72 0.70
N VAL A 75 -19.64 -8.05 0.68
CA VAL A 75 -20.29 -8.72 1.81
C VAL A 75 -19.85 -10.18 1.92
N LEU A 76 -19.73 -10.91 0.82
CA LEU A 76 -19.23 -12.28 0.84
C LEU A 76 -17.78 -12.33 1.35
N LEU A 77 -16.92 -11.41 0.89
CA LEU A 77 -15.56 -11.26 1.41
C LEU A 77 -15.54 -10.94 2.91
N LYS A 78 -16.46 -10.09 3.40
CA LYS A 78 -16.66 -9.82 4.84
C LYS A 78 -16.94 -11.11 5.61
N LEU A 79 -17.88 -11.93 5.13
CA LEU A 79 -18.26 -13.17 5.80
C LEU A 79 -17.14 -14.21 5.78
N GLU A 80 -16.42 -14.36 4.67
CA GLU A 80 -15.23 -15.22 4.60
C GLU A 80 -14.14 -14.77 5.57
N THR A 81 -13.92 -13.46 5.67
CA THR A 81 -12.97 -12.87 6.63
C THR A 81 -13.37 -13.22 8.07
N VAL A 82 -14.64 -13.04 8.43
CA VAL A 82 -15.15 -13.41 9.76
C VAL A 82 -15.00 -14.91 10.00
N LYS A 83 -15.35 -15.76 9.02
CA LYS A 83 -15.20 -17.21 9.14
C LYS A 83 -13.74 -17.61 9.39
N MET A 84 -12.79 -17.02 8.66
CA MET A 84 -11.36 -17.23 8.90
C MET A 84 -10.95 -16.77 10.30
N GLN A 85 -11.34 -15.55 10.70
CA GLN A 85 -11.07 -14.99 12.02
C GLN A 85 -11.62 -15.84 13.17
N LEU A 86 -12.79 -16.47 12.99
CA LEU A 86 -13.39 -17.37 13.99
C LEU A 86 -12.62 -18.69 14.16
N THR A 87 -11.87 -19.12 13.13
CA THR A 87 -11.06 -20.36 13.15
C THR A 87 -9.57 -20.12 13.39
N GLU A 88 -9.11 -18.88 13.24
CA GLU A 88 -7.73 -18.48 13.46
C GLU A 88 -7.40 -18.44 14.96
N THR A 89 -6.33 -19.13 15.37
CA THR A 89 -5.68 -18.89 16.65
C THR A 89 -4.34 -18.22 16.42
N THR A 90 -3.87 -17.46 17.41
CA THR A 90 -2.51 -16.90 17.39
C THR A 90 -1.40 -17.94 17.34
N GLU A 91 -1.69 -19.21 17.65
CA GLU A 91 -0.73 -20.32 17.54
C GLU A 91 -0.61 -20.87 16.10
N LYS A 92 -1.65 -20.72 15.27
CA LYS A 92 -1.66 -21.14 13.87
C LYS A 92 -2.36 -20.08 13.00
N PRO A 93 -1.76 -18.88 12.84
CA PRO A 93 -2.30 -17.88 11.93
C PRO A 93 -2.17 -18.38 10.50
N SER A 94 -3.19 -18.13 9.66
CA SER A 94 -3.20 -18.58 8.27
C SER A 94 -3.90 -17.56 7.37
N GLY A 95 -3.79 -17.77 6.06
CA GLY A 95 -4.48 -16.96 5.06
C GLY A 95 -3.69 -15.74 4.61
N LYS A 96 -4.36 -14.85 3.88
CA LYS A 96 -3.74 -13.71 3.21
C LYS A 96 -3.83 -12.44 4.06
N LEU A 97 -2.71 -11.75 4.25
CA LEU A 97 -2.64 -10.42 4.88
C LEU A 97 -2.19 -9.39 3.83
N ARG A 98 -2.99 -8.35 3.63
CA ARG A 98 -2.69 -7.25 2.71
C ARG A 98 -2.10 -6.07 3.46
N VAL A 99 -0.88 -5.68 3.13
CA VAL A 99 -0.13 -4.62 3.81
C VAL A 99 0.19 -3.53 2.80
N THR A 100 -0.14 -2.27 3.11
CA THR A 100 0.20 -1.13 2.24
C THR A 100 1.23 -0.20 2.85
N THR A 101 2.11 0.36 2.02
CA THR A 101 3.11 1.35 2.43
C THR A 101 3.62 2.12 1.21
N THR A 102 4.54 3.09 1.40
CA THR A 102 5.18 3.82 0.31
C THR A 102 6.10 2.91 -0.50
N VAL A 103 6.32 3.24 -1.78
CA VAL A 103 7.18 2.43 -2.66
C VAL A 103 8.59 2.30 -2.08
N GLY A 104 9.15 3.41 -1.59
CA GLY A 104 10.48 3.44 -1.00
C GLY A 104 10.61 2.54 0.22
N LEU A 105 9.74 2.71 1.23
CA LEU A 105 9.82 1.95 2.48
C LEU A 105 9.52 0.46 2.27
N GLY A 106 8.59 0.16 1.35
CA GLY A 106 8.27 -1.19 0.92
C GLY A 106 9.49 -1.92 0.36
N GLN A 107 10.21 -1.26 -0.56
CA GLN A 107 11.40 -1.81 -1.20
C GLN A 107 12.60 -1.91 -0.24
N GLY A 108 12.91 -0.83 0.48
CA GLY A 108 14.17 -0.74 1.25
C GLY A 108 14.14 -1.31 2.66
N TRP A 109 12.96 -1.56 3.24
CA TRP A 109 12.87 -2.08 4.61
C TRP A 109 11.89 -3.23 4.77
N LEU A 110 10.65 -3.08 4.29
CA LEU A 110 9.60 -4.06 4.58
C LEU A 110 9.87 -5.41 3.92
N THR A 111 10.26 -5.41 2.65
CA THR A 111 10.50 -6.64 1.87
C THR A 111 11.55 -7.53 2.53
N ASP A 112 12.64 -6.94 3.06
CA ASP A 112 13.69 -7.67 3.79
C ASP A 112 13.19 -8.36 5.05
N LYS A 113 12.15 -7.82 5.71
CA LYS A 113 11.58 -8.42 6.91
C LYS A 113 10.52 -9.47 6.60
N VAL A 114 9.84 -9.35 5.46
CA VAL A 114 8.78 -10.30 5.07
C VAL A 114 9.32 -11.71 4.87
N GLN A 115 10.57 -11.89 4.42
CA GLN A 115 11.17 -13.22 4.29
C GLN A 115 11.15 -13.99 5.62
N GLU A 116 11.67 -13.38 6.69
CA GLU A 116 11.71 -14.00 8.02
C GLU A 116 10.30 -14.22 8.57
N PHE A 117 9.37 -13.29 8.32
CA PHE A 117 7.97 -13.46 8.72
C PHE A 117 7.34 -14.71 8.10
N LEU A 118 7.52 -14.92 6.78
CA LEU A 118 6.96 -16.07 6.07
C LEU A 118 7.61 -17.40 6.50
N GLN A 119 8.85 -17.37 6.99
CA GLN A 119 9.48 -18.56 7.60
C GLN A 119 8.88 -18.89 8.96
N LEU A 120 8.56 -17.88 9.77
CA LEU A 120 7.93 -18.07 11.08
C LEU A 120 6.46 -18.51 10.96
N TYR A 121 5.76 -18.09 9.90
CA TYR A 121 4.34 -18.36 9.68
C TYR A 121 4.07 -18.89 8.25
N PRO A 122 4.40 -20.17 7.97
CA PRO A 122 4.36 -20.73 6.61
C PRO A 122 2.95 -20.85 6.00
N GLU A 123 1.90 -20.88 6.84
CA GLU A 123 0.50 -20.93 6.40
C GLU A 123 -0.07 -19.55 6.04
N MET A 124 0.73 -18.50 6.18
CA MET A 124 0.37 -17.14 5.80
C MET A 124 0.92 -16.76 4.43
N SER A 125 0.16 -15.93 3.72
CA SER A 125 0.63 -15.21 2.54
C SER A 125 0.53 -13.71 2.76
N ILE A 126 1.52 -12.97 2.28
CA ILE A 126 1.55 -11.50 2.35
C ILE A 126 1.35 -10.93 0.94
N GLN A 127 0.45 -9.96 0.80
CA GLN A 127 0.41 -9.08 -0.36
C GLN A 127 0.87 -7.69 0.04
N LEU A 128 1.94 -7.20 -0.58
CA LEU A 128 2.40 -5.83 -0.42
C LEU A 128 1.78 -4.94 -1.49
N ILE A 129 1.14 -3.85 -1.07
CA ILE A 129 0.55 -2.83 -1.94
C ILE A 129 1.38 -1.56 -1.76
N LEU A 130 2.25 -1.29 -2.72
CA LEU A 130 3.23 -0.21 -2.65
C LEU A 130 2.75 0.97 -3.48
N ASP A 131 2.41 2.06 -2.80
CA ASP A 131 1.93 3.28 -3.45
C ASP A 131 2.34 4.52 -2.64
N ASN A 132 2.77 5.56 -3.35
CA ASN A 132 3.07 6.85 -2.74
C ASN A 132 1.80 7.69 -2.56
N GLU A 133 0.76 7.44 -3.34
CA GLU A 133 -0.58 7.91 -3.01
C GLU A 133 -1.12 7.07 -1.85
N GLU A 134 -1.71 7.72 -0.85
CA GLU A 134 -2.24 6.98 0.30
C GLU A 134 -3.47 6.17 -0.10
N VAL A 135 -3.28 4.86 -0.30
CA VAL A 135 -4.39 3.91 -0.46
C VAL A 135 -5.25 3.88 0.81
N ASP A 136 -6.55 4.12 0.67
CA ASP A 136 -7.45 4.10 1.82
C ASP A 136 -7.58 2.69 2.42
N VAL A 137 -7.15 2.54 3.68
CA VAL A 137 -7.22 1.29 4.43
C VAL A 137 -8.66 1.01 4.88
N ASN A 138 -9.47 2.05 5.10
CA ASN A 138 -10.87 1.92 5.52
C ASN A 138 -11.76 1.40 4.39
N MET A 139 -11.39 1.67 3.13
CA MET A 139 -12.01 1.05 1.94
C MET A 139 -11.58 -0.40 1.72
N ARG A 140 -10.88 -1.02 2.68
CA ARG A 140 -10.49 -2.45 2.67
C ARG A 140 -9.58 -2.86 1.52
N HIS A 141 -8.88 -1.91 0.91
CA HIS A 141 -7.83 -2.24 -0.06
C HIS A 141 -6.63 -2.92 0.62
N ALA A 142 -6.42 -2.66 1.91
CA ALA A 142 -5.43 -3.31 2.76
C ALA A 142 -6.01 -3.70 4.12
N ASP A 143 -5.36 -4.64 4.81
CA ASP A 143 -5.70 -5.09 6.16
C ASP A 143 -4.95 -4.28 7.23
N CYS A 144 -3.78 -3.73 6.87
CA CYS A 144 -3.00 -2.78 7.66
C CYS A 144 -2.08 -1.94 6.77
N ALA A 145 -1.50 -0.88 7.34
CA ALA A 145 -0.58 0.00 6.65
C ALA A 145 0.64 0.38 7.49
N ILE A 146 1.71 0.73 6.80
CA ILE A 146 2.89 1.39 7.36
C ILE A 146 3.04 2.75 6.67
N ARG A 147 2.90 3.84 7.41
CA ARG A 147 2.82 5.21 6.90
C ARG A 147 3.97 6.06 7.42
N LEU A 148 4.50 6.97 6.59
CA LEU A 148 5.56 7.93 6.93
C LEU A 148 5.01 9.22 7.58
N ARG A 149 3.81 9.13 8.15
CA ARG A 149 3.20 10.16 8.97
C ARG A 149 2.20 9.53 9.91
N GLN A 150 1.81 10.27 10.93
CA GLN A 150 0.66 9.89 11.74
C GLN A 150 -0.62 9.95 10.88
N PRO A 151 -1.40 8.85 10.81
CA PRO A 151 -2.71 8.86 10.15
C PRO A 151 -3.63 9.96 10.73
N GLN A 152 -4.37 10.64 9.85
CA GLN A 152 -5.36 11.65 10.26
C GLN A 152 -6.74 11.05 10.55
N GLN A 153 -6.99 9.82 10.09
CA GLN A 153 -8.25 9.10 10.24
C GLN A 153 -8.39 8.59 11.68
N SER A 154 -9.50 8.91 12.34
CA SER A 154 -9.72 8.62 13.77
C SER A 154 -10.14 7.18 14.07
N ASP A 155 -10.56 6.43 13.06
CA ASP A 155 -11.00 5.03 13.15
C ASP A 155 -9.84 4.02 13.03
N LEU A 156 -8.62 4.51 12.82
CA LEU A 156 -7.42 3.69 12.77
C LEU A 156 -6.75 3.58 14.15
N ILE A 157 -6.47 2.34 14.57
CA ILE A 157 -5.48 2.11 15.61
C ILE A 157 -4.11 2.36 15.00
N GLN A 158 -3.29 3.13 15.69
CA GLN A 158 -1.94 3.49 15.24
C GLN A 158 -0.88 3.21 16.32
N ARG A 159 0.33 2.89 15.86
CA ARG A 159 1.51 2.71 16.71
C ARG A 159 2.74 3.21 15.99
N LYS A 160 3.47 4.15 16.60
CA LYS A 160 4.78 4.59 16.10
C LYS A 160 5.74 3.41 16.09
N LEU A 161 6.44 3.22 14.98
CA LEU A 161 7.45 2.18 14.77
C LEU A 161 8.85 2.75 14.97
N PHE A 162 9.25 3.70 14.13
CA PHE A 162 10.58 4.34 14.11
C PHE A 162 10.49 5.67 13.36
N THR A 163 11.61 6.37 13.24
CA THR A 163 11.75 7.60 12.45
C THR A 163 12.75 7.34 11.33
N VAL A 164 12.34 7.61 10.10
CA VAL A 164 13.22 7.59 8.92
C VAL A 164 13.93 8.92 8.84
N HIS A 165 15.26 8.92 8.77
CA HIS A 165 16.02 10.15 8.52
C HIS A 165 16.40 10.21 7.05
N MET A 166 16.47 11.43 6.54
CA MET A 166 17.02 11.72 5.24
C MET A 166 18.45 12.23 5.42
N HIS A 167 19.33 11.92 4.46
CA HIS A 167 20.67 12.47 4.42
C HIS A 167 21.05 12.86 3.00
N VAL A 168 22.03 13.75 2.89
CA VAL A 168 22.51 14.24 1.60
C VAL A 168 23.69 13.39 1.14
N TYR A 169 23.67 12.96 -0.11
CA TYR A 169 24.69 12.11 -0.70
C TYR A 169 25.14 12.63 -2.07
N ALA A 170 26.39 12.30 -2.39
CA ALA A 170 26.95 12.44 -3.73
C ALA A 170 27.87 11.24 -4.04
N ALA A 171 28.08 10.96 -5.33
CA ALA A 171 29.15 10.05 -5.73
C ALA A 171 30.53 10.73 -5.62
N PRO A 172 31.60 9.99 -5.26
CA PRO A 172 32.97 10.51 -5.27
C PRO A 172 33.36 11.14 -6.62
N SER A 173 32.89 10.57 -7.73
CA SER A 173 33.13 11.10 -9.08
C SER A 173 32.54 12.49 -9.30
N TYR A 174 31.39 12.79 -8.69
CA TYR A 174 30.77 14.10 -8.74
C TYR A 174 31.59 15.11 -7.92
N ILE A 175 31.96 14.73 -6.70
CA ILE A 175 32.74 15.58 -5.78
C ILE A 175 34.12 15.91 -6.38
N ASN A 176 34.79 14.94 -6.98
CA ASN A 176 36.07 15.19 -7.67
C ASN A 176 35.97 16.19 -8.82
N ARG A 177 34.80 16.32 -9.45
CA ARG A 177 34.58 17.21 -10.60
C ARG A 177 34.05 18.59 -10.20
N TYR A 178 33.21 18.65 -9.19
CA TYR A 178 32.45 19.86 -8.83
C TYR A 178 32.82 20.43 -7.46
N GLY A 179 33.62 19.72 -6.65
CA GLY A 179 33.89 20.07 -5.27
C GLY A 179 32.84 19.53 -4.30
N GLU A 180 33.16 19.57 -3.00
CA GLU A 180 32.25 19.19 -1.91
C GLU A 180 31.61 20.44 -1.29
N PRO A 181 30.27 20.55 -1.26
CA PRO A 181 29.61 21.67 -0.60
C PRO A 181 29.85 21.64 0.90
N GLN A 182 30.19 22.79 1.48
CA GLN A 182 30.44 22.96 2.91
C GLN A 182 29.24 23.58 3.64
N SER A 183 28.31 24.21 2.90
CA SER A 183 27.07 24.75 3.44
C SER A 183 25.88 24.50 2.52
N VAL A 184 24.66 24.81 3.00
CA VAL A 184 23.46 24.70 2.17
C VAL A 184 23.44 25.74 1.05
N GLU A 185 24.12 26.88 1.21
CA GLU A 185 24.26 27.91 0.18
C GLU A 185 25.10 27.43 -1.00
N ASP A 186 26.13 26.60 -0.76
CA ASP A 186 26.97 26.04 -1.82
C ASP A 186 26.17 25.20 -2.83
N LEU A 187 25.02 24.64 -2.39
CA LEU A 187 24.09 23.92 -3.27
C LEU A 187 23.59 24.78 -4.45
N ASP A 188 23.65 26.11 -4.35
CA ASP A 188 23.30 27.05 -5.43
C ASP A 188 24.15 26.86 -6.70
N THR A 189 25.38 26.38 -6.52
CA THR A 189 26.34 26.14 -7.61
C THR A 189 26.48 24.67 -7.98
N HIS A 190 25.73 23.79 -7.30
CA HIS A 190 25.73 22.36 -7.54
C HIS A 190 24.45 21.89 -8.25
N ARG A 191 24.57 20.74 -8.91
CA ARG A 191 23.43 20.01 -9.47
C ARG A 191 22.76 19.23 -8.35
N ILE A 192 21.48 19.51 -8.12
CA ILE A 192 20.64 18.72 -7.22
C ILE A 192 19.72 17.79 -8.02
N ILE A 193 19.43 16.63 -7.45
CA ILE A 193 18.47 15.64 -7.93
C ILE A 193 17.34 15.58 -6.91
N SER A 194 16.11 15.76 -7.37
CA SER A 194 14.90 15.80 -6.53
C SER A 194 13.88 14.76 -6.96
N PHE A 195 12.84 14.57 -6.15
CA PHE A 195 11.68 13.74 -6.53
C PHE A 195 10.81 14.45 -7.57
N GLY A 196 10.65 15.77 -7.40
CA GLY A 196 9.85 16.63 -8.27
C GLY A 196 8.35 16.56 -8.00
N GLU A 197 7.56 17.16 -8.88
CA GLU A 197 6.09 17.19 -8.80
C GLU A 197 5.46 16.19 -9.79
N PRO A 198 4.36 15.51 -9.41
CA PRO A 198 3.68 15.61 -8.12
C PRO A 198 4.32 14.73 -7.04
N ALA A 199 4.70 15.35 -5.92
CA ALA A 199 5.00 14.65 -4.66
C ALA A 199 3.76 14.73 -3.74
N PRO A 200 3.37 13.65 -3.05
CA PRO A 200 2.27 13.72 -2.09
C PRO A 200 2.55 14.79 -1.02
N ASN A 201 1.51 15.51 -0.57
CA ASN A 201 1.66 16.60 0.40
C ASN A 201 2.41 16.20 1.69
N TYR A 202 2.26 14.95 2.12
CA TYR A 202 2.93 14.44 3.32
C TYR A 202 4.40 14.04 3.10
N LEU A 203 4.87 14.08 1.85
CA LEU A 203 6.24 13.79 1.44
C LEU A 203 6.91 15.00 0.78
N LEU A 204 6.35 16.21 0.82
CA LEU A 204 6.94 17.38 0.15
C LEU A 204 8.40 17.63 0.55
N ASP A 205 8.74 17.34 1.81
CA ASP A 205 10.09 17.47 2.34
C ASP A 205 11.12 16.52 1.70
N VAL A 206 10.71 15.55 0.88
CA VAL A 206 11.65 14.78 0.05
C VAL A 206 12.34 15.66 -1.01
N ASN A 207 11.77 16.82 -1.34
CA ASN A 207 12.36 17.82 -2.24
C ASN A 207 13.18 18.89 -1.50
N TRP A 208 13.54 18.67 -0.22
CA TRP A 208 14.21 19.66 0.64
C TRP A 208 15.44 20.35 0.04
N LEU A 209 16.22 19.69 -0.83
CA LEU A 209 17.36 20.33 -1.51
C LEU A 209 16.96 21.56 -2.35
N GLU A 210 15.72 21.62 -2.83
CA GLU A 210 15.19 22.75 -3.58
C GLU A 210 15.01 23.98 -2.68
N SER A 211 14.69 23.81 -1.40
CA SER A 211 14.40 24.92 -0.46
C SER A 211 15.44 25.10 0.65
N ALA A 212 16.43 24.21 0.79
CA ALA A 212 17.43 24.25 1.86
C ALA A 212 18.17 25.61 1.92
N GLY A 213 18.07 26.34 3.02
CA GLY A 213 18.67 27.67 3.17
C GLY A 213 18.02 28.76 2.30
N ARG A 214 16.83 28.53 1.74
CA ARG A 214 16.10 29.48 0.90
C ARG A 214 14.66 29.66 1.36
N SER A 215 14.03 30.76 0.93
CA SER A 215 12.61 31.00 1.12
C SER A 215 11.77 30.20 0.12
N SER A 216 10.51 29.95 0.47
CA SER A 216 9.61 29.12 -0.35
C SER A 216 9.26 29.73 -1.72
N ASP A 217 9.46 31.04 -1.90
CA ASP A 217 9.27 31.78 -3.15
C ASP A 217 10.51 31.81 -4.05
N ASN A 218 11.65 31.26 -3.60
CA ASN A 218 12.91 31.25 -4.35
C ASN A 218 13.63 29.89 -4.26
N THR A 219 12.97 28.82 -4.69
CA THR A 219 13.56 27.48 -4.68
C THR A 219 14.63 27.30 -5.77
N ARG A 220 15.58 26.39 -5.54
CA ARG A 220 16.56 25.95 -6.55
C ARG A 220 15.85 25.12 -7.61
N THR A 221 16.23 25.33 -8.87
CA THR A 221 15.81 24.46 -9.96
C THR A 221 16.61 23.16 -9.96
N PRO A 222 15.99 22.00 -9.79
CA PRO A 222 16.69 20.73 -9.85
C PRO A 222 17.23 20.44 -11.25
N HIS A 223 18.42 19.83 -11.32
CA HIS A 223 19.01 19.42 -12.59
C HIS A 223 18.32 18.16 -13.16
N LEU A 224 17.75 17.35 -12.27
CA LEU A 224 17.00 16.15 -12.61
C LEU A 224 15.91 15.91 -11.55
N GLN A 225 14.71 15.57 -12.00
CA GLN A 225 13.59 15.15 -11.15
C GLN A 225 13.18 13.73 -11.49
N ILE A 226 13.01 12.88 -10.47
CA ILE A 226 12.56 11.50 -10.65
C ILE A 226 11.64 11.09 -9.49
N ASN A 227 10.41 10.70 -9.79
CA ASN A 227 9.42 10.23 -8.82
C ASN A 227 9.69 8.80 -8.27
N SER A 228 10.96 8.45 -8.07
CA SER A 228 11.41 7.14 -7.59
C SER A 228 12.73 7.29 -6.84
N GLN A 229 12.69 7.12 -5.52
CA GLN A 229 13.87 7.26 -4.67
C GLN A 229 15.02 6.31 -5.05
N THR A 230 14.70 5.07 -5.47
CA THR A 230 15.68 4.11 -5.97
C THR A 230 16.37 4.60 -7.25
N SER A 231 15.63 5.30 -8.11
CA SER A 231 16.18 5.89 -9.34
C SER A 231 16.99 7.15 -9.05
N ILE A 232 16.59 7.96 -8.05
CA ILE A 232 17.39 9.09 -7.53
C ILE A 232 18.72 8.56 -6.99
N LYS A 233 18.72 7.51 -6.16
CA LYS A 233 19.95 6.85 -5.68
C LYS A 233 20.85 6.45 -6.85
N ARG A 234 20.28 5.82 -7.89
CA ARG A 234 21.04 5.42 -9.09
C ARG A 234 21.63 6.63 -9.83
N ALA A 235 20.87 7.71 -9.99
CA ALA A 235 21.35 8.94 -10.62
C ALA A 235 22.50 9.58 -9.82
N CYS A 236 22.38 9.58 -8.49
CA CYS A 236 23.41 10.05 -7.58
C CYS A 236 24.71 9.21 -7.72
N LEU A 237 24.60 7.87 -7.72
CA LEU A 237 25.70 6.94 -7.94
C LEU A 237 26.43 7.16 -9.27
N LEU A 238 25.70 7.55 -10.32
CA LEU A 238 26.25 7.87 -11.64
C LEU A 238 26.93 9.25 -11.70
N GLY A 239 26.95 9.99 -10.58
CA GLY A 239 27.56 11.31 -10.49
C GLY A 239 26.80 12.39 -11.25
N ILE A 240 25.48 12.26 -11.39
CA ILE A 240 24.65 13.28 -12.06
C ILE A 240 24.52 14.55 -11.19
N GLY A 241 24.46 14.37 -9.87
CA GLY A 241 24.24 15.43 -8.91
C GLY A 241 24.17 14.92 -7.47
N ILE A 242 23.83 15.83 -6.58
CA ILE A 242 23.62 15.62 -5.14
C ILE A 242 22.16 15.23 -4.90
N ALA A 243 21.90 14.27 -4.02
CA ALA A 243 20.54 13.81 -3.70
C ALA A 243 20.32 13.72 -2.20
N CYS A 244 19.08 13.98 -1.76
CA CYS A 244 18.62 13.73 -0.40
C CYS A 244 17.89 12.38 -0.39
N LEU A 245 18.42 11.39 0.34
CA LEU A 245 17.96 10.01 0.30
C LEU A 245 17.64 9.50 1.72
N PRO A 246 16.61 8.65 1.87
CA PRO A 246 16.29 8.04 3.16
C PRO A 246 17.24 6.91 3.53
N ASP A 247 17.43 6.70 4.84
CA ASP A 247 18.25 5.64 5.42
C ASP A 247 18.02 4.24 4.80
N TYR A 248 16.75 3.87 4.58
CA TYR A 248 16.39 2.54 4.06
C TYR A 248 16.82 2.28 2.61
N ILE A 249 17.28 3.29 1.85
CA ILE A 249 17.67 3.12 0.43
C ILE A 249 19.18 3.04 0.27
N VAL A 250 19.93 3.80 1.07
CA VAL A 250 21.38 3.88 0.91
C VAL A 250 22.04 2.64 1.47
N GLY A 251 21.68 2.21 2.68
CA GLY A 251 22.35 1.09 3.35
C GLY A 251 23.87 1.31 3.46
N ARG A 252 24.66 0.23 3.45
CA ARG A 252 26.14 0.28 3.43
C ARG A 252 26.72 0.35 2.02
N ASP A 253 26.11 1.12 1.12
CA ASP A 253 26.57 1.23 -0.27
C ASP A 253 27.88 2.04 -0.35
N PRO A 254 29.03 1.44 -0.73
CA PRO A 254 30.31 2.14 -0.76
C PRO A 254 30.42 3.16 -1.91
N GLY A 255 29.44 3.23 -2.81
CA GLY A 255 29.46 4.11 -3.98
C GLY A 255 29.02 5.55 -3.71
N LEU A 256 28.48 5.84 -2.53
CA LEU A 256 28.04 7.17 -2.12
C LEU A 256 28.79 7.64 -0.88
N ILE A 257 29.09 8.94 -0.83
CA ILE A 257 29.56 9.59 0.39
C ILE A 257 28.44 10.45 0.95
N GLN A 258 28.26 10.40 2.26
CA GLN A 258 27.33 11.27 2.98
C GLN A 258 27.97 12.65 3.14
N LEU A 259 27.27 13.68 2.70
CA LEU A 259 27.69 15.06 2.83
C LEU A 259 27.16 15.63 4.14
N THR A 260 28.03 16.31 4.90
CA THR A 260 27.64 16.95 6.15
C THR A 260 27.32 18.41 5.88
N LEU A 261 26.03 18.74 5.78
CA LEU A 261 25.56 20.12 5.66
C LEU A 261 25.05 20.58 7.03
N SER A 262 25.43 21.78 7.45
CA SER A 262 24.95 22.40 8.69
C SER A 262 23.50 22.90 8.53
N ALA A 263 22.53 21.97 8.49
CA ALA A 263 21.11 22.29 8.40
C ALA A 263 20.22 21.17 8.95
N ASP A 264 18.96 21.53 9.26
CA ASP A 264 17.94 20.57 9.70
C ASP A 264 17.40 19.79 8.49
N ILE A 265 18.00 18.63 8.24
CA ILE A 265 17.56 17.70 7.20
C ILE A 265 16.27 17.00 7.67
N PRO A 266 15.25 16.82 6.81
CA PRO A 266 13.97 16.25 7.20
C PRO A 266 14.05 14.83 7.73
N SER A 267 13.06 14.48 8.56
CA SER A 267 12.81 13.12 9.02
C SER A 267 11.31 12.83 9.06
N PHE A 268 10.95 11.55 8.97
CA PHE A 268 9.57 11.10 8.86
C PHE A 268 9.25 10.05 9.92
N ASP A 269 8.35 10.41 10.85
CA ASP A 269 7.84 9.46 11.83
C ASP A 269 6.99 8.39 11.13
N THR A 270 7.36 7.14 11.35
CA THR A 270 6.75 5.98 10.72
C THR A 270 5.81 5.27 11.66
N TYR A 271 4.58 5.00 11.22
CA TYR A 271 3.51 4.40 12.00
C TYR A 271 3.00 3.12 11.36
N PHE A 272 2.73 2.11 12.18
CA PHE A 272 1.87 1.00 11.82
C PHE A 272 0.43 1.33 12.17
N CYS A 273 -0.49 1.17 11.22
CA CYS A 273 -1.91 1.44 11.45
C CYS A 273 -2.82 0.37 10.85
N TYR A 274 -4.00 0.20 11.45
CA TYR A 274 -5.01 -0.76 11.03
C TYR A 274 -6.41 -0.39 11.58
N PRO A 275 -7.51 -0.81 10.92
CA PRO A 275 -8.87 -0.57 11.41
C PRO A 275 -9.15 -1.31 12.73
N ASP A 276 -9.94 -0.72 13.64
CA ASP A 276 -10.25 -1.34 14.95
C ASP A 276 -10.87 -2.75 14.81
N GLU A 277 -11.64 -3.00 13.75
CA GLU A 277 -12.26 -4.31 13.48
C GLU A 277 -11.22 -5.43 13.28
N MET A 278 -10.02 -5.07 12.84
CA MET A 278 -8.92 -6.02 12.61
C MET A 278 -8.14 -6.34 13.90
N LYS A 279 -8.35 -5.61 15.00
CA LYS A 279 -7.59 -5.73 16.26
C LYS A 279 -7.48 -7.15 16.81
N ASN A 280 -8.52 -7.97 16.60
CA ASN A 280 -8.59 -9.34 17.09
C ASN A 280 -8.18 -10.40 16.06
N ALA A 281 -7.86 -10.01 14.81
CA ALA A 281 -7.42 -10.95 13.78
C ALA A 281 -6.04 -11.52 14.14
N ALA A 282 -5.92 -12.84 14.20
CA ALA A 282 -4.67 -13.49 14.62
C ALA A 282 -3.54 -13.18 13.64
N LYS A 283 -3.82 -13.25 12.32
CA LYS A 283 -2.88 -12.89 11.25
C LYS A 283 -2.32 -11.47 11.39
N LEU A 284 -3.15 -10.51 11.80
CA LEU A 284 -2.71 -9.14 12.01
C LEU A 284 -1.88 -9.03 13.29
N LYS A 285 -2.33 -9.67 14.37
CA LYS A 285 -1.64 -9.62 15.66
C LYS A 285 -0.21 -10.13 15.55
N VAL A 286 0.00 -11.29 14.92
CA VAL A 286 1.36 -11.85 14.75
C VAL A 286 2.24 -10.97 13.85
N PHE A 287 1.67 -10.39 12.78
CA PHE A 287 2.40 -9.49 11.89
C PHE A 287 2.77 -8.17 12.57
N ARG A 288 1.84 -7.58 13.32
CA ARG A 288 2.06 -6.39 14.14
C ARG A 288 3.19 -6.63 15.13
N ASP A 289 3.11 -7.72 15.90
CA ASP A 289 4.08 -8.02 16.94
C ASP A 289 5.47 -8.27 16.33
N PHE A 290 5.53 -8.96 15.18
CA PHE A 290 6.75 -9.13 14.39
C PHE A 290 7.34 -7.79 13.91
N ILE A 291 6.55 -6.96 13.24
CA ILE A 291 7.00 -5.67 12.68
C ILE A 291 7.43 -4.71 13.78
N VAL A 292 6.73 -4.66 14.92
CA VAL A 292 7.13 -3.86 16.08
C VAL A 292 8.47 -4.35 16.64
N ALA A 293 8.70 -5.66 16.69
CA ALA A 293 9.98 -6.19 17.12
C ALA A 293 11.11 -5.81 16.16
N LYS A 294 10.87 -5.85 14.84
CA LYS A 294 11.85 -5.41 13.82
C LYS A 294 12.12 -3.91 13.86
N ALA A 295 11.09 -3.10 14.12
CA ALA A 295 11.18 -1.66 14.26
C ALA A 295 12.10 -1.23 15.41
N ARG A 296 12.16 -1.99 16.51
CA ARG A 296 13.08 -1.69 17.64
C ARG A 296 14.56 -1.81 17.27
N ASN A 297 14.87 -2.59 16.24
CA ASN A 297 16.23 -2.76 15.73
C ASN A 297 16.49 -1.88 14.51
N TRP A 298 15.63 -0.88 14.26
CA TRP A 298 15.86 0.14 13.25
C TRP A 298 17.08 0.97 13.64
N ASN A 299 18.17 0.73 12.93
CA ASN A 299 19.41 1.48 12.99
C ASN A 299 19.80 1.81 11.54
N PHE A 300 20.28 3.02 11.32
CA PHE A 300 20.90 3.44 10.07
C PHE A 300 22.42 3.46 10.22
#